data_AF-A0A967N5C1-F1
#
_entry.id   AF-A0A967N5C1-F1
#
_cell.length_a   1.000
_cell.length_b   1.000
_cell.length_c   1.000
_cell.angle_alpha   90.00
_cell.angle_beta   90.00
_cell.angle_gamma   90.00
#
_symmetry.space_group_name_H-M   'P 1'
#
loop_
_entity.id
_entity.type
_entity.pdbx_description
1 polymer ?
#
loop_
_entity_poly.entity_id
_entity_poly.type
_entity_poly.pdbx_seq_one_letter_code
_entity_poly.pdbx_strand_id
1 'polypeptide(L)'
;MGGGAGLPTRRGDTGVRPLVRGGPVTTGHLPRPVARLVDGVRPPGAADPGFVRARLDALTKPPGSLGRLEDVAVRLATIAGDPPPPLRRRTVFVLAGDHGVAVRGVSAYPREVTAQMCRNIAAGGAAVSALAGTVGARVVIADFGVDADLEGIEGVVDRKVRRSTGDLSEEAAMTSGEAEAAVL
;
A
#
# COMPACT_ATOMS: atom_id res chain seq x y z
N MET A 1 -48.99 29.40 -14.29
CA MET A 1 -49.05 27.94 -14.04
C MET A 1 -47.71 27.35 -14.42
N GLY A 2 -46.81 27.19 -13.44
CA GLY A 2 -45.47 26.64 -13.65
C GLY A 2 -45.33 25.34 -12.88
N GLY A 3 -45.38 24.20 -13.59
CA GLY A 3 -45.14 22.88 -13.03
C GLY A 3 -43.66 22.53 -13.15
N GLY A 4 -42.91 22.64 -12.04
CA GLY A 4 -41.53 22.20 -11.96
C GLY A 4 -41.46 20.67 -11.88
N ALA A 5 -40.81 20.05 -12.87
CA ALA A 5 -40.47 18.63 -12.82
C ALA A 5 -39.39 18.41 -11.75
N GLY A 6 -39.75 17.73 -10.67
CA GLY A 6 -38.82 17.30 -9.63
C GLY A 6 -37.82 16.30 -10.19
N LEU A 7 -36.53 16.64 -10.13
CA LEU A 7 -35.46 15.69 -10.38
C LEU A 7 -35.44 14.63 -9.27
N PRO A 8 -35.37 13.33 -9.59
CA PRO A 8 -35.23 12.30 -8.57
C PRO A 8 -33.84 12.39 -7.93
N THR A 9 -33.79 12.61 -6.63
CA THR A 9 -32.56 12.46 -5.84
C THR A 9 -32.18 10.99 -5.83
N ARG A 10 -31.29 10.58 -6.74
CA ARG A 10 -30.58 9.29 -6.61
C ARG A 10 -29.81 9.36 -5.29
N ARG A 11 -30.29 8.65 -4.27
CA ARG A 11 -29.44 8.24 -3.16
C ARG A 11 -28.28 7.49 -3.80
N GLY A 12 -27.12 8.16 -3.85
CA GLY A 12 -25.90 7.54 -4.34
C GLY A 12 -25.64 6.31 -3.50
N ASP A 13 -25.75 5.16 -4.13
CA ASP A 13 -25.08 3.94 -3.69
C ASP A 13 -23.64 4.35 -3.39
N THR A 14 -23.28 4.42 -2.10
CA THR A 14 -22.01 4.99 -1.65
C THR A 14 -20.83 4.12 -2.05
N GLY A 15 -21.04 2.97 -2.71
CA GLY A 15 -20.03 2.25 -3.49
C GLY A 15 -18.79 1.79 -2.73
N VAL A 16 -18.67 2.13 -1.44
CA VAL A 16 -17.69 1.57 -0.53
C VAL A 16 -18.26 0.22 -0.14
N ARG A 17 -17.97 -0.77 -0.98
CA ARG A 17 -18.16 -2.16 -0.58
C ARG A 17 -17.56 -2.31 0.82
N PRO A 18 -18.32 -2.86 1.79
CA PRO A 18 -17.74 -3.22 3.06
C PRO A 18 -16.50 -4.06 2.76
N LEU A 19 -15.41 -3.83 3.50
CA LEU A 19 -14.23 -4.68 3.44
C LEU A 19 -14.73 -6.11 3.45
N VAL A 20 -14.45 -6.85 2.38
CA VAL A 20 -14.67 -8.29 2.36
C VAL A 20 -13.96 -8.77 3.62
N ARG A 21 -14.72 -9.21 4.63
CA ARG A 21 -14.14 -9.95 5.73
C ARG A 21 -13.59 -11.19 5.06
N GLY A 22 -12.29 -11.19 4.78
CA GLY A 22 -11.60 -12.40 4.39
C GLY A 22 -11.98 -13.46 5.41
N GLY A 23 -12.31 -14.66 4.94
CA GLY A 23 -12.41 -15.81 5.84
C GLY A 23 -11.12 -15.96 6.65
N PRO A 24 -11.14 -16.76 7.73
CA PRO A 24 -9.92 -17.03 8.49
C PRO A 24 -8.79 -17.46 7.55
N VAL A 25 -7.68 -16.73 7.57
CA VAL A 25 -6.47 -17.09 6.82
C VAL A 25 -5.87 -18.29 7.54
N THR A 26 -5.81 -19.44 6.87
CA THR A 26 -5.21 -20.65 7.45
C THR A 26 -3.69 -20.56 7.33
N THR A 27 -2.99 -20.45 8.46
CA THR A 27 -1.52 -20.31 8.50
C THR A 27 -0.78 -21.64 8.50
N GLY A 28 -1.48 -22.77 8.55
CA GLY A 28 -0.89 -24.12 8.69
C GLY A 28 0.03 -24.55 7.55
N HIS A 29 -0.05 -23.91 6.38
CA HIS A 29 0.83 -24.18 5.23
C HIS A 29 2.02 -23.20 5.12
N LEU A 30 2.06 -22.15 5.94
CA LEU A 30 3.06 -21.09 5.85
C LEU A 30 4.31 -21.46 6.66
N PRO A 31 5.50 -20.98 6.25
CA PRO A 31 6.70 -21.06 7.09
C PRO A 31 6.44 -20.44 8.47
N ARG A 32 7.01 -21.05 9.53
CA ARG A 32 6.73 -20.65 10.92
C ARG A 32 6.96 -19.15 11.20
N PRO A 33 8.04 -18.51 10.70
CA PRO A 33 8.22 -17.06 10.87
C PRO A 33 7.11 -16.24 10.24
N VAL A 34 6.69 -16.57 9.01
CA VAL A 34 5.60 -15.89 8.30
C VAL A 34 4.26 -16.12 9.01
N ALA A 35 4.00 -17.34 9.47
CA ALA A 35 2.80 -17.66 10.23
C ALA A 35 2.68 -16.77 11.48
N ARG A 36 3.78 -16.54 12.21
CA ARG A 36 3.79 -15.63 13.37
C ARG A 36 3.43 -14.19 13.02
N LEU A 37 3.90 -13.68 11.87
CA LEU A 37 3.52 -12.34 11.40
C LEU A 37 2.01 -12.27 11.12
N VAL A 38 1.47 -13.27 10.45
CA VAL A 38 0.03 -13.35 10.14
C VAL A 38 -0.80 -13.47 11.42
N ASP A 39 -0.40 -14.32 12.38
CA ASP A 39 -1.07 -14.48 13.67
C ASP A 39 -1.03 -13.19 14.52
N GLY A 40 -0.03 -12.33 14.28
CA GLY A 40 0.11 -11.01 14.87
C GLY A 40 -0.88 -9.97 14.31
N VAL A 41 -1.46 -10.20 13.14
CA VAL A 41 -2.45 -9.29 12.55
C VAL A 41 -3.76 -9.39 13.33
N ARG A 42 -4.09 -8.31 14.06
CA ARG A 42 -5.35 -8.18 14.78
C ARG A 42 -6.40 -7.47 13.92
N PRO A 43 -7.70 -7.72 14.16
CA PRO A 43 -8.73 -6.81 13.70
C PRO A 43 -8.40 -5.36 14.13
N PRO A 44 -8.83 -4.35 13.37
CA PRO A 44 -8.72 -2.95 13.76
C PRO A 44 -9.10 -2.73 15.23
N GLY A 45 -8.35 -1.87 15.93
CA GLY A 45 -8.42 -1.69 17.38
C GLY A 45 -9.80 -1.27 17.91
N ALA A 46 -9.95 -1.28 19.23
CA ALA A 46 -11.22 -1.12 19.96
C ALA A 46 -11.94 0.23 19.79
N ALA A 47 -11.43 1.15 18.96
CA ALA A 47 -12.15 2.37 18.62
C ALA A 47 -13.42 1.99 17.84
N ASP A 48 -14.55 1.99 18.55
CA ASP A 48 -15.86 1.72 17.99
C ASP A 48 -16.12 2.66 16.80
N PRO A 49 -16.29 2.11 15.57
CA PRO A 49 -16.65 2.91 14.40
C PRO A 49 -17.88 3.79 14.64
N GLY A 50 -18.83 3.34 15.48
CA GLY A 50 -20.00 4.11 15.90
C GLY A 50 -19.62 5.36 16.68
N PHE A 51 -18.76 5.24 17.69
CA PHE A 51 -18.21 6.37 18.43
C PHE A 51 -17.51 7.39 17.51
N VAL A 52 -16.66 6.93 16.59
CA VAL A 52 -15.95 7.84 15.66
C VAL A 52 -16.95 8.56 14.74
N ARG A 53 -17.98 7.85 14.24
CA ARG A 53 -19.04 8.44 13.43
C ARG A 53 -19.83 9.50 14.21
N ALA A 54 -20.24 9.20 15.43
CA ALA A 54 -20.97 10.13 16.29
C ALA A 54 -20.16 11.40 16.56
N ARG A 55 -18.83 11.27 16.78
CA ARG A 55 -17.93 12.43 16.90
C ARG A 55 -17.91 13.27 15.62
N LEU A 56 -17.86 12.65 14.44
CA LEU A 56 -17.89 13.36 13.16
C LEU A 56 -19.23 14.06 12.93
N ASP A 57 -20.35 13.45 13.30
CA ASP A 57 -21.68 14.04 13.17
C ASP A 57 -21.91 15.22 14.11
N ALA A 58 -21.18 15.28 15.23
CA ALA A 58 -21.21 16.40 16.18
C ALA A 58 -20.36 17.62 15.74
N LEU A 59 -19.58 17.53 14.65
CA LEU A 59 -18.84 18.67 14.12
C LEU A 59 -19.79 19.69 13.49
N THR A 60 -19.35 20.94 13.38
CA THR A 60 -20.10 22.04 12.73
C THR A 60 -20.19 21.85 11.22
N LYS A 61 -20.97 20.86 10.79
CA LYS A 61 -21.26 20.49 9.40
C LYS A 61 -22.59 19.72 9.37
N PRO A 62 -23.36 19.74 8.27
CA PRO A 62 -24.47 18.81 8.12
C PRO A 62 -23.96 17.36 8.18
N PRO A 63 -24.66 16.43 8.86
CA PRO A 63 -24.27 15.02 8.91
C PRO A 63 -24.04 14.44 7.50
N GLY A 64 -22.94 13.71 7.31
CA GLY A 64 -22.57 13.11 6.03
C GLY A 64 -22.11 14.08 4.92
N SER A 65 -22.06 15.39 5.16
CA SER A 65 -21.73 16.39 4.12
C SER A 65 -20.31 16.27 3.54
N LEU A 66 -19.37 15.63 4.25
CA LEU A 66 -18.01 15.39 3.75
C LEU A 66 -17.88 14.06 2.99
N GLY A 67 -18.97 13.29 2.87
CA GLY A 67 -19.04 12.05 2.10
C GLY A 67 -17.92 11.07 2.43
N ARG A 68 -17.16 10.65 1.41
CA ARG A 68 -16.07 9.66 1.53
C ARG A 68 -14.98 10.05 2.51
N LEU A 69 -14.79 11.33 2.79
CA LEU A 69 -13.78 11.78 3.75
C LEU A 69 -14.12 11.30 5.17
N GLU A 70 -15.40 11.25 5.52
CA GLU A 70 -15.85 10.73 6.82
C GLU A 70 -15.60 9.22 6.91
N ASP A 71 -15.82 8.48 5.82
CA ASP A 71 -15.57 7.03 5.79
C ASP A 71 -14.08 6.72 5.93
N VAL A 72 -13.21 7.50 5.29
CA VAL A 72 -11.75 7.38 5.43
C VAL A 72 -11.33 7.73 6.87
N ALA A 73 -11.92 8.78 7.47
CA ALA A 73 -11.62 9.17 8.84
C ALA A 73 -12.01 8.07 9.85
N VAL A 74 -13.21 7.49 9.71
CA VAL A 74 -13.65 6.35 10.53
C VAL A 74 -12.69 5.17 10.36
N ARG A 75 -12.37 4.79 9.11
CA ARG A 75 -11.47 3.66 8.85
C ARG A 75 -10.09 3.86 9.47
N LEU A 76 -9.49 5.03 9.31
CA LEU A 76 -8.16 5.33 9.85
C LEU A 76 -8.18 5.35 11.38
N ALA A 77 -9.20 5.93 12.00
CA ALA A 77 -9.36 5.95 13.46
C ALA A 77 -9.54 4.53 14.03
N THR A 78 -10.35 3.69 13.40
CA THR A 78 -10.54 2.28 13.82
C THR A 78 -9.25 1.49 13.66
N ILE A 79 -8.49 1.65 12.57
CA ILE A 79 -7.18 1.00 12.40
C ILE A 79 -6.18 1.48 13.46
N ALA A 80 -6.13 2.78 13.73
CA ALA A 80 -5.24 3.36 14.74
C ALA A 80 -5.62 2.97 16.18
N GLY A 81 -6.90 2.62 16.42
CA GLY A 81 -7.44 2.35 17.75
C GLY A 81 -7.65 3.61 18.62
N ASP A 82 -7.28 4.79 18.12
CA ASP A 82 -7.36 6.07 18.82
C ASP A 82 -7.81 7.22 17.88
N PRO A 83 -8.96 7.86 18.12
CA PRO A 83 -9.43 9.03 17.37
C PRO A 83 -8.97 10.36 18.02
N PRO A 84 -8.35 11.29 17.26
CA PRO A 84 -8.08 11.23 15.83
C PRO A 84 -6.83 10.38 15.52
N PRO A 85 -6.79 9.68 14.35
CA PRO A 85 -5.66 8.83 14.00
C PRO A 85 -4.35 9.64 13.90
N PRO A 86 -3.23 9.13 14.43
CA PRO A 86 -1.95 9.84 14.44
C PRO A 86 -1.28 9.80 13.07
N LEU A 87 -1.74 10.63 12.13
CA LEU A 87 -1.22 10.67 10.76
C LEU A 87 0.09 11.47 10.63
N ARG A 88 0.97 11.53 11.64
CA ARG A 88 2.13 12.46 11.63
C ARG A 88 3.32 11.98 10.79
N ARG A 89 3.49 10.67 10.61
CA ARG A 89 4.62 10.09 9.86
C ARG A 89 4.09 9.28 8.69
N ARG A 90 4.30 9.78 7.46
CA ARG A 90 3.90 9.08 6.23
C ARG A 90 5.14 8.60 5.49
N THR A 91 5.11 7.38 4.98
CA THR A 91 6.19 6.80 4.19
C THR A 91 5.61 6.07 3.00
N VAL A 92 6.19 6.25 1.82
CA VAL A 92 5.97 5.45 0.63
C VAL A 92 7.17 4.51 0.51
N PHE A 93 6.93 3.21 0.58
CA PHE A 93 7.95 2.21 0.28
C PHE A 93 7.86 1.81 -1.20
N VAL A 94 8.97 1.93 -1.92
CA VAL A 94 9.15 1.44 -3.29
C VAL A 94 9.94 0.14 -3.19
N LEU A 95 9.29 -0.99 -3.47
CA LEU A 95 9.94 -2.30 -3.47
C LEU A 95 10.54 -2.52 -4.86
N ALA A 96 11.87 -2.54 -4.96
CA ALA A 96 12.58 -2.63 -6.22
C ALA A 96 13.17 -4.03 -6.43
N GLY A 97 12.98 -4.59 -7.62
CA GLY A 97 13.55 -5.86 -8.03
C GLY A 97 13.44 -6.06 -9.53
N ASP A 98 14.39 -6.78 -10.12
CA ASP A 98 14.36 -7.17 -11.52
C ASP A 98 13.72 -8.56 -11.70
N HIS A 99 13.20 -8.81 -12.89
CA HIS A 99 12.50 -10.05 -13.21
C HIS A 99 13.17 -10.78 -14.36
N GLY A 100 13.54 -12.05 -14.15
CA GLY A 100 14.27 -12.86 -15.13
C GLY A 100 13.56 -12.98 -16.47
N VAL A 101 12.23 -13.01 -16.48
CA VAL A 101 11.40 -13.07 -17.70
C VAL A 101 11.58 -11.88 -18.63
N ALA A 102 12.11 -10.75 -18.14
CA ALA A 102 12.37 -9.56 -18.97
C ALA A 102 13.34 -9.85 -20.13
N VAL A 103 14.20 -10.87 -20.03
CA VAL A 103 15.10 -11.31 -21.12
C VAL A 103 14.34 -11.77 -22.37
N ARG A 104 13.05 -12.09 -22.24
CA ARG A 104 12.16 -12.47 -23.34
C ARG A 104 11.60 -11.28 -24.14
N GLY A 105 11.98 -10.05 -23.79
CA GLY A 105 11.51 -8.85 -24.49
C GLY A 105 10.03 -8.53 -24.21
N VAL A 106 9.51 -8.97 -23.06
CA VAL A 106 8.10 -8.76 -22.64
C VAL A 106 7.87 -7.40 -21.97
N SER A 107 8.94 -6.62 -21.77
CA SER A 107 8.91 -5.32 -21.09
C SER A 107 9.03 -4.17 -22.10
N ALA A 108 8.33 -3.06 -21.82
CA ALA A 108 8.40 -1.85 -22.64
C ALA A 108 9.77 -1.13 -22.57
N TYR A 109 10.57 -1.43 -21.54
CA TYR A 109 11.87 -0.83 -21.29
C TYR A 109 12.92 -1.92 -21.01
N PRO A 110 14.20 -1.64 -21.29
CA PRO A 110 15.31 -2.53 -20.89
C PRO A 110 15.40 -2.70 -19.38
N ARG A 111 15.94 -3.84 -18.92
CA ARG A 111 16.07 -4.16 -17.48
C ARG A 111 16.97 -3.19 -16.72
N GLU A 112 17.94 -2.57 -17.40
CA GLU A 112 18.89 -1.63 -16.80
C GLU A 112 18.18 -0.35 -16.28
N VAL A 113 16.95 -0.10 -16.75
CA VAL A 113 16.12 1.03 -16.32
C VAL A 113 15.72 0.92 -14.84
N THR A 114 15.61 -0.30 -14.27
CA THR A 114 15.25 -0.48 -12.86
C THR A 114 16.24 0.24 -11.94
N ALA A 115 17.54 -0.01 -12.12
CA ALA A 115 18.59 0.63 -11.33
C ALA A 115 18.67 2.14 -11.58
N GLN A 116 18.45 2.58 -12.81
CA GLN A 116 18.38 4.02 -13.15
C GLN A 116 17.20 4.71 -12.45
N MET A 117 16.03 4.06 -12.40
CA MET A 117 14.85 4.58 -11.72
C MET A 117 15.03 4.60 -10.21
N CYS A 118 15.68 3.61 -9.61
CA CYS A 118 16.03 3.66 -8.19
C CYS A 118 16.88 4.90 -7.88
N ARG A 119 17.93 5.16 -8.67
CA ARG A 119 18.75 6.38 -8.56
C ARG A 119 17.94 7.65 -8.76
N ASN A 120 17.05 7.70 -9.75
CA ASN A 120 16.20 8.85 -10.01
C ASN A 120 15.20 9.13 -8.87
N ILE A 121 14.58 8.08 -8.32
CA ILE A 121 13.66 8.19 -7.19
C ILE A 121 14.40 8.69 -5.94
N ALA A 122 15.59 8.13 -5.65
CA ALA A 122 16.44 8.54 -4.54
C ALA A 122 16.88 10.01 -4.66
N ALA A 123 17.20 10.46 -5.87
CA ALA A 123 17.51 11.86 -6.16
C ALA A 123 16.28 12.80 -6.16
N GLY A 124 15.07 12.27 -5.94
CA GLY A 124 13.84 13.06 -5.91
C GLY A 124 13.24 13.40 -7.28
N GLY A 125 13.79 12.89 -8.38
CA GLY A 125 13.41 13.25 -9.75
C GLY A 125 12.23 12.48 -10.34
N ALA A 126 11.66 11.52 -9.60
CA ALA A 126 10.54 10.71 -10.07
C ALA A 126 9.18 11.28 -9.64
N ALA A 127 8.12 10.90 -10.36
CA ALA A 127 6.75 11.33 -10.04
C ALA A 127 6.32 10.94 -8.61
N VAL A 128 6.73 9.76 -8.12
CA VAL A 128 6.47 9.33 -6.73
C VAL A 128 7.10 10.29 -5.72
N SER A 129 8.31 10.77 -6.00
CA SER A 129 9.04 11.71 -5.16
C SER A 129 8.34 13.08 -5.13
N ALA A 130 7.90 13.57 -6.28
CA ALA A 130 7.13 14.81 -6.39
C ALA A 130 5.81 14.73 -5.61
N LEU A 131 5.03 13.66 -5.82
CA LEU A 131 3.74 13.46 -5.14
C LEU A 131 3.91 13.30 -3.63
N ALA A 132 4.90 12.51 -3.19
CA ALA A 132 5.22 12.34 -1.77
C ALA A 132 5.59 13.67 -1.10
N GLY A 133 6.35 14.52 -1.82
CA GLY A 133 6.70 15.87 -1.37
C GLY A 133 5.48 16.73 -1.06
N THR A 134 4.42 16.68 -1.88
CA THR A 134 3.22 17.50 -1.67
C THR A 134 2.48 17.21 -0.35
N VAL A 135 2.64 16.00 0.20
CA VAL A 135 2.00 15.54 1.44
C VAL A 135 2.98 15.35 2.61
N GLY A 136 4.25 15.70 2.40
CA GLY A 136 5.33 15.51 3.37
C GLY A 136 5.58 14.04 3.72
N ALA A 137 5.41 13.12 2.76
CA ALA A 137 5.74 11.71 2.94
C ALA A 137 7.20 11.43 2.57
N ARG A 138 7.87 10.58 3.35
CA ARG A 138 9.20 10.07 3.00
C ARG A 138 9.06 9.02 1.89
N VAL A 139 9.97 8.99 0.93
CA VAL A 139 10.12 7.86 0.00
C VAL A 139 11.30 7.02 0.45
N VAL A 140 11.09 5.71 0.58
CA VAL A 140 12.14 4.73 0.90
C VAL A 140 12.12 3.67 -0.18
N ILE A 141 13.26 3.44 -0.81
CA ILE A 141 13.43 2.34 -1.76
C ILE A 141 13.95 1.15 -0.97
N ALA A 142 13.27 0.01 -1.04
CA ALA A 142 13.78 -1.25 -0.52
C ALA A 142 14.19 -2.11 -1.72
N ASP A 143 15.49 -2.31 -1.88
CA ASP A 143 16.04 -3.15 -2.94
C ASP A 143 15.93 -4.61 -2.51
N PHE A 144 14.98 -5.34 -3.10
CA PHE A 144 14.75 -6.76 -2.85
C PHE A 144 15.41 -7.66 -3.89
N GLY A 145 15.78 -7.12 -5.05
CA GLY A 145 16.40 -7.92 -6.10
C GLY A 145 16.78 -7.21 -7.38
N VAL A 146 17.17 -5.94 -7.32
CA VAL A 146 17.67 -5.22 -8.50
C VAL A 146 18.96 -5.88 -8.98
N ASP A 147 19.10 -6.10 -10.29
CA ASP A 147 20.32 -6.66 -10.92
C ASP A 147 21.40 -5.58 -11.10
N ALA A 148 21.68 -4.87 -10.01
CA ALA A 148 22.73 -3.85 -9.91
C ALA A 148 23.05 -3.60 -8.43
N ASP A 149 24.21 -2.98 -8.19
CA ASP A 149 24.60 -2.51 -6.86
C ASP A 149 24.03 -1.10 -6.61
N LEU A 150 23.26 -0.98 -5.53
CA LEU A 150 22.62 0.27 -5.09
C LEU A 150 23.10 0.72 -3.70
N GLU A 151 24.14 0.05 -3.18
CA GLU A 151 24.73 0.34 -1.88
C GLU A 151 25.23 1.79 -1.80
N GLY A 152 25.04 2.42 -0.64
CA GLY A 152 25.47 3.79 -0.38
C GLY A 152 24.58 4.88 -1.00
N ILE A 153 23.55 4.53 -1.76
CA ILE A 153 22.56 5.51 -2.23
C ILE A 153 21.65 5.91 -1.07
N GLU A 154 21.60 7.20 -0.75
CA GLU A 154 20.69 7.71 0.28
C GLU A 154 19.23 7.40 -0.05
N GLY A 155 18.47 6.95 0.95
CA GLY A 155 17.06 6.57 0.77
C GLY A 155 16.84 5.17 0.18
N VAL A 156 17.90 4.45 -0.18
CA VAL A 156 17.86 3.03 -0.53
C VAL A 156 18.23 2.19 0.70
N VAL A 157 17.37 1.24 1.01
CA VAL A 157 17.57 0.22 2.03
C VAL A 157 17.87 -1.09 1.32
N ASP A 158 19.05 -1.66 1.60
CA ASP A 158 19.43 -2.96 1.08
C ASP A 158 18.66 -4.08 1.79
N ARG A 159 17.88 -4.83 1.00
CA ARG A 159 17.14 -6.03 1.38
C ARG A 159 17.29 -7.10 0.30
N LYS A 160 18.38 -7.06 -0.47
CA LYS A 160 18.51 -7.83 -1.71
C LYS A 160 18.54 -9.32 -1.38
N VAL A 161 17.51 -10.04 -1.81
CA VAL A 161 17.40 -11.50 -1.61
C VAL A 161 18.28 -12.23 -2.64
N ARG A 162 18.27 -11.76 -3.89
CA ARG A 162 19.08 -12.23 -5.01
C ARG A 162 19.09 -11.19 -6.13
N ARG A 163 19.99 -11.31 -7.11
CA ARG A 163 19.97 -10.46 -8.30
C ARG A 163 18.98 -11.00 -9.34
N SER A 164 17.89 -10.26 -9.56
CA SER A 164 16.75 -10.63 -10.42
C SER A 164 16.05 -11.93 -9.99
N THR A 165 14.76 -12.09 -10.30
CA THR A 165 14.10 -13.40 -10.23
C THR A 165 14.61 -14.34 -11.33
N GLY A 166 14.27 -15.63 -11.23
CA GLY A 166 14.36 -16.58 -12.34
C GLY A 166 13.40 -16.19 -13.48
N ASP A 167 13.63 -16.77 -14.66
CA ASP A 167 12.70 -16.64 -15.77
C ASP A 167 11.48 -17.53 -15.52
N LEU A 168 10.38 -16.92 -15.12
CA LEU A 168 9.16 -17.62 -14.74
C LEU A 168 8.50 -18.42 -15.87
N SER A 169 8.94 -18.26 -17.12
CA SER A 169 8.48 -19.10 -18.23
C SER A 169 9.19 -20.45 -18.29
N GLU A 170 10.31 -20.62 -17.58
CA GLU A 170 11.14 -21.84 -17.61
C GLU A 170 11.30 -22.48 -16.22
N GLU A 171 11.38 -21.65 -15.18
CA GLU A 171 11.67 -22.08 -13.82
C GLU A 171 10.86 -21.28 -12.78
N ALA A 172 10.97 -21.67 -11.51
CA ALA A 172 10.39 -20.87 -10.44
C ALA A 172 11.11 -19.50 -10.35
N ALA A 173 10.36 -18.42 -10.20
CA ALA A 173 10.92 -17.07 -10.04
C ALA A 173 11.89 -16.95 -8.85
N MET A 174 11.64 -17.73 -7.80
CA MET A 174 12.48 -17.81 -6.60
C MET A 174 12.16 -19.10 -5.84
N THR A 175 13.03 -19.52 -4.94
CA THR A 175 12.75 -20.62 -4.01
C THR A 175 11.77 -20.19 -2.93
N SER A 176 11.13 -21.15 -2.25
CA SER A 176 10.26 -20.84 -1.10
C SER A 176 11.02 -20.12 0.03
N GLY A 177 12.31 -20.42 0.22
CA GLY A 177 13.15 -19.75 1.22
C GLY A 177 13.47 -18.30 0.84
N GLU A 178 13.71 -18.02 -0.44
CA GLU A 178 13.87 -16.65 -0.95
C GLU A 178 12.57 -15.84 -0.82
N ALA A 179 11.42 -16.46 -1.09
CA ALA A 179 10.12 -15.83 -0.87
C ALA A 179 9.86 -15.53 0.61
N GLU A 180 10.20 -16.45 1.51
CA GLU A 180 10.13 -16.24 2.95
C GLU A 180 11.04 -15.08 3.39
N ALA A 181 12.29 -15.04 2.91
CA ALA A 181 13.23 -13.95 3.20
C ALA A 181 12.75 -12.59 2.68
N ALA A 182 12.02 -12.54 1.57
CA ALA A 182 11.44 -11.30 1.04
C ALA A 182 10.24 -10.78 1.88
N VAL A 183 9.55 -11.67 2.59
CA VAL A 183 8.38 -11.33 3.43
C VAL A 183 8.77 -10.88 4.84
N LEU A 184 9.87 -11.43 5.39
CA LEU A 184 10.36 -11.18 6.75
C LEU A 184 11.24 -9.93 6.85
#